data_AF-A0A954SFL3-F1
#
_entry.id   AF-A0A954SFL3-F1
#
_cell.length_a   1.000
_cell.length_b   1.000
_cell.length_c   1.000
_cell.angle_alpha   90.00
_cell.angle_beta   90.00
_cell.angle_gamma   90.00
#
_symmetry.space_group_name_H-M   'P 1'
#
loop_
_entity.id
_entity.type
_entity.pdbx_description
1 polymer ?
#
loop_
_entity_poly.entity_id
_entity_poly.type
_entity_poly.pdbx_seq_one_letter_code
_entity_poly.pdbx_strand_id
1 'polypeptide(L)'
;LFRESQPMHPNAFLRTYWRLDLRPQIFVAMSFSSAYDQRFANVIKPAIEAVHINDQPLKAFRVDNSKTGDSILTDILEGIAHSQMVLADVSALGRDAVTGSAYRNGNVMYEIGLALACRQPQEVLLIRDDKERFLFDVSTIPHMHLNFGETDKARDLLRDELIARLRERDYFRDARVQLAIAQLTAEELRFLELTFEYERNTVWGRELKGLATWNSIATSRLLDKQVIQIAGQFDNDKKHVAFMFTELGWIVQQRVKTGLPRFNAPTPAPIAPSKDDGASDNAVN
;
A
#
# COMPACT_ATOMS: atom_id res chain seq x y z
N LEU A 1 -9.40 -33.10 -8.62
CA LEU A 1 -10.55 -32.85 -7.72
C LEU A 1 -10.42 -31.45 -7.16
N PHE A 2 -10.86 -30.45 -7.94
CA PHE A 2 -10.98 -29.08 -7.44
C PHE A 2 -12.15 -29.07 -6.47
N ARG A 3 -11.88 -28.91 -5.17
CA ARG A 3 -12.92 -28.61 -4.18
C ARG A 3 -13.58 -27.30 -4.59
N GLU A 4 -14.90 -27.27 -4.60
CA GLU A 4 -15.70 -26.04 -4.60
C GLU A 4 -15.09 -25.08 -3.58
N SER A 5 -14.71 -23.88 -4.03
CA SER A 5 -14.13 -22.85 -3.20
C SER A 5 -15.19 -22.38 -2.21
N GLN A 6 -15.10 -22.86 -0.97
CA GLN A 6 -15.90 -22.34 0.14
C GLN A 6 -15.76 -20.80 0.17
N PRO A 7 -16.88 -20.05 0.29
CA PRO A 7 -16.81 -18.60 0.38
C PRO A 7 -15.90 -18.18 1.53
N MET A 8 -14.88 -17.39 1.20
CA MET A 8 -13.82 -17.09 2.15
C MET A 8 -14.24 -15.96 3.07
N HIS A 9 -14.17 -16.20 4.37
CA HIS A 9 -14.44 -15.15 5.36
C HIS A 9 -13.43 -13.99 5.23
N PRO A 10 -13.84 -12.71 5.36
CA PRO A 10 -12.95 -11.56 5.19
C PRO A 10 -11.66 -11.63 6.00
N ASN A 11 -11.75 -11.99 7.28
CA ASN A 11 -10.57 -12.19 8.12
C ASN A 11 -9.61 -13.28 7.59
N ALA A 12 -10.14 -14.38 7.04
CA ALA A 12 -9.31 -15.43 6.46
C ALA A 12 -8.62 -14.95 5.18
N PHE A 13 -9.32 -14.18 4.34
CA PHE A 13 -8.77 -13.55 3.15
C PHE A 13 -7.64 -12.58 3.49
N LEU A 14 -7.91 -11.62 4.38
CA LEU A 14 -6.94 -10.59 4.79
C LEU A 14 -5.68 -11.18 5.40
N ARG A 15 -5.78 -12.30 6.12
CA ARG A 15 -4.62 -12.98 6.73
C ARG A 15 -3.80 -13.83 5.75
N THR A 16 -4.43 -14.35 4.71
CA THR A 16 -3.85 -15.46 3.92
C THR A 16 -3.54 -15.06 2.48
N TYR A 17 -4.36 -14.20 1.88
CA TYR A 17 -4.33 -13.88 0.45
C TYR A 17 -4.07 -12.40 0.17
N TRP A 18 -4.07 -11.55 1.19
CA TRP A 18 -3.71 -10.15 1.03
C TRP A 18 -2.30 -10.01 0.44
N ARG A 19 -2.23 -9.62 -0.83
CA ARG A 19 -0.99 -9.33 -1.55
C ARG A 19 -1.11 -7.96 -2.17
N LEU A 20 -0.09 -7.12 -1.97
CA LEU A 20 0.04 -5.80 -2.61
C LEU A 20 0.42 -5.96 -4.09
N ASP A 21 -0.36 -6.73 -4.84
CA ASP A 21 -0.28 -6.74 -6.30
C ASP A 21 -1.43 -5.90 -6.83
N LEU A 22 -1.14 -4.66 -7.20
CA LEU A 22 -2.12 -3.69 -7.65
C LEU A 22 -2.33 -3.82 -9.16
N ARG A 23 -3.52 -4.24 -9.57
CA ARG A 23 -4.00 -4.30 -10.95
C ARG A 23 -4.36 -2.88 -11.43
N PRO A 24 -4.28 -2.56 -12.73
CA PRO A 24 -4.66 -1.24 -13.27
C PRO A 24 -6.20 -1.07 -13.30
N GLN A 25 -6.80 -1.01 -12.12
CA GLN A 25 -8.25 -0.88 -11.93
C GLN A 25 -8.58 -0.06 -10.69
N ILE A 26 -9.79 0.49 -10.65
CA ILE A 26 -10.39 1.11 -9.47
C ILE A 26 -11.62 0.31 -9.09
N PHE A 27 -11.71 -0.10 -7.82
CA PHE A 27 -12.88 -0.77 -7.28
C PHE A 27 -13.99 0.25 -7.10
N VAL A 28 -15.19 -0.05 -7.61
CA VAL A 28 -16.35 0.84 -7.53
C VAL A 28 -17.43 0.19 -6.68
N ALA A 29 -17.62 0.76 -5.48
CA ALA A 29 -18.71 0.42 -4.56
C ALA A 29 -19.89 1.36 -4.82
N MET A 30 -21.02 0.85 -5.29
CA MET A 30 -22.21 1.68 -5.52
C MET A 30 -23.50 0.88 -5.48
N SER A 31 -24.63 1.58 -5.36
CA SER A 31 -25.95 0.94 -5.43
C SER A 31 -26.20 0.31 -6.80
N PHE A 32 -26.77 -0.90 -6.83
CA PHE A 32 -27.21 -1.60 -8.05
C PHE A 32 -28.61 -1.23 -8.52
N SER A 33 -29.27 -0.27 -7.87
CA SER A 33 -30.56 0.20 -8.35
C SER A 33 -30.39 0.90 -9.70
N SER A 34 -31.35 0.71 -10.60
CA SER A 34 -31.31 1.22 -11.98
C SER A 34 -31.04 2.73 -12.09
N ALA A 35 -31.45 3.50 -11.07
CA ALA A 35 -31.17 4.93 -10.95
C ALA A 35 -29.67 5.27 -10.95
N TYR A 36 -28.80 4.33 -10.60
CA TYR A 36 -27.36 4.52 -10.47
C TYR A 36 -26.58 3.98 -11.68
N ASP A 37 -27.20 3.19 -12.56
CA ASP A 37 -26.53 2.67 -13.76
C ASP A 37 -26.10 3.79 -14.71
N GLN A 38 -26.90 4.84 -14.83
CA GLN A 38 -26.54 6.02 -15.63
C GLN A 38 -25.35 6.78 -15.03
N ARG A 39 -25.28 6.89 -13.69
CA ARG A 39 -24.12 7.51 -13.01
C ARG A 39 -22.85 6.72 -13.31
N PHE A 40 -22.95 5.39 -13.24
CA PHE A 40 -21.83 4.51 -13.56
C PHE A 40 -21.39 4.67 -15.01
N ALA A 41 -22.30 4.46 -15.95
CA ALA A 41 -22.00 4.40 -17.38
C ALA A 41 -21.54 5.75 -17.95
N ASN A 42 -22.11 6.85 -17.50
CA ASN A 42 -21.90 8.17 -18.12
C ASN A 42 -20.86 9.03 -17.39
N VAL A 43 -20.62 8.78 -16.10
CA VAL A 43 -19.72 9.60 -15.27
C VAL A 43 -18.58 8.77 -14.69
N ILE A 44 -18.88 7.79 -13.84
CA ILE A 44 -17.85 7.11 -13.03
C ILE A 44 -16.91 6.29 -13.92
N LYS A 45 -17.45 5.39 -14.73
CA LYS A 45 -16.67 4.53 -15.63
C LYS A 45 -15.79 5.35 -16.59
N PRO A 46 -16.32 6.31 -17.36
CA PRO A 46 -15.48 7.07 -18.29
C PRO A 46 -14.48 7.99 -17.58
N ALA A 47 -14.77 8.49 -16.37
CA ALA A 47 -13.79 9.23 -15.58
C ALA A 47 -12.60 8.36 -15.18
N ILE A 48 -12.86 7.12 -14.74
CA ILE A 48 -11.82 6.14 -14.38
C ILE A 48 -11.01 5.74 -15.61
N GLU A 49 -11.68 5.36 -16.71
CA GLU A 49 -11.04 4.83 -17.92
C GLU A 49 -10.23 5.89 -18.70
N ALA A 50 -10.45 7.18 -18.41
CA ALA A 50 -9.62 8.27 -18.92
C ALA A 50 -8.25 8.38 -18.20
N VAL A 51 -8.10 7.80 -17.01
CA VAL A 51 -6.87 7.85 -16.22
C VAL A 51 -5.93 6.71 -16.61
N HIS A 52 -4.64 7.02 -16.75
CA HIS A 52 -3.61 6.06 -17.15
C HIS A 52 -2.56 5.87 -16.05
N ILE A 53 -2.11 4.63 -15.86
CA ILE A 53 -0.96 4.27 -15.02
C ILE A 53 -0.04 3.39 -15.87
N ASN A 54 1.25 3.75 -15.97
CA ASN A 54 2.25 3.04 -16.78
C ASN A 54 1.75 2.78 -18.23
N ASP A 55 1.21 3.82 -18.86
CA ASP A 55 0.62 3.78 -20.21
C ASP A 55 -0.58 2.83 -20.39
N GLN A 56 -1.12 2.27 -19.31
CA GLN A 56 -2.33 1.46 -19.33
C GLN A 56 -3.52 2.24 -18.75
N PRO A 57 -4.67 2.30 -19.44
CA PRO A 57 -5.87 2.90 -18.89
C PRO A 57 -6.37 2.08 -17.70
N LEU A 58 -6.86 2.77 -16.68
CA LEU A 58 -7.50 2.10 -15.55
C LEU A 58 -8.84 1.51 -15.97
N LYS A 59 -9.22 0.39 -15.36
CA LYS A 59 -10.54 -0.21 -15.53
C LYS A 59 -11.43 0.11 -14.34
N ALA A 60 -12.70 0.45 -14.59
CA ALA A 60 -13.70 0.51 -13.53
C ALA A 60 -14.15 -0.92 -13.20
N PHE A 61 -13.82 -1.40 -12.00
CA PHE A 61 -14.20 -2.73 -11.53
C PHE A 61 -15.37 -2.62 -10.56
N ARG A 62 -16.55 -3.05 -10.99
CA ARG A 62 -17.78 -3.13 -10.20
C ARG A 62 -18.17 -4.61 -10.06
N VAL A 63 -18.59 -5.04 -8.87
CA VAL A 63 -18.96 -6.44 -8.58
C VAL A 63 -20.45 -6.64 -8.83
N ASP A 64 -20.82 -6.60 -10.10
CA ASP A 64 -22.16 -6.85 -10.62
C ASP A 64 -22.16 -7.92 -11.72
N ASN A 65 -20.97 -8.27 -12.22
CA ASN A 65 -20.80 -9.11 -13.40
C ASN A 65 -20.60 -10.62 -13.12
N SER A 66 -20.46 -11.06 -11.86
CA SER A 66 -20.31 -12.50 -11.56
C SER A 66 -21.67 -13.16 -11.30
N LYS A 67 -22.15 -13.95 -12.28
CA LYS A 67 -23.40 -14.73 -12.20
C LYS A 67 -23.28 -16.01 -11.33
N THR A 68 -22.14 -16.23 -10.71
CA THR A 68 -21.84 -17.42 -9.91
C THR A 68 -21.89 -17.04 -8.43
N GLY A 69 -22.99 -17.39 -7.77
CA GLY A 69 -23.34 -16.95 -6.41
C GLY A 69 -22.38 -17.38 -5.29
N ASP A 70 -21.36 -18.19 -5.57
CA ASP A 70 -20.54 -18.80 -4.52
C ASP A 70 -19.37 -17.95 -4.03
N SER A 71 -19.20 -16.71 -4.53
CA SER A 71 -18.02 -15.93 -4.13
C SER A 71 -18.10 -14.40 -4.30
N ILE A 72 -19.29 -13.77 -4.28
CA ILE A 72 -19.41 -12.29 -4.36
C ILE A 72 -18.52 -11.60 -3.31
N LEU A 73 -18.45 -12.15 -2.10
CA LEU A 73 -17.61 -11.61 -1.04
C LEU A 73 -16.11 -11.67 -1.36
N THR A 74 -15.65 -12.77 -1.95
CA THR A 74 -14.24 -12.87 -2.38
C THR A 74 -13.97 -11.93 -3.54
N ASP A 75 -14.90 -11.76 -4.48
CA ASP A 75 -14.75 -10.82 -5.59
C ASP A 75 -14.64 -9.36 -5.08
N ILE A 76 -15.44 -9.01 -4.07
CA ILE A 76 -15.35 -7.73 -3.36
C ILE A 76 -13.98 -7.58 -2.70
N LEU A 77 -13.54 -8.59 -1.94
CA LEU A 77 -12.27 -8.54 -1.21
C LEU A 77 -11.06 -8.49 -2.15
N GLU A 78 -11.06 -9.29 -3.22
CA GLU A 78 -10.06 -9.23 -4.26
C GLU A 78 -10.06 -7.88 -4.97
N GLY A 79 -11.25 -7.37 -5.30
CA GLY A 79 -11.43 -6.07 -5.91
C GLY A 79 -10.82 -4.96 -5.04
N ILE A 80 -11.13 -4.92 -3.76
CA ILE A 80 -10.58 -3.96 -2.79
C ILE A 80 -9.07 -4.14 -2.62
N ALA A 81 -8.59 -5.38 -2.49
CA ALA A 81 -7.18 -5.67 -2.25
C ALA A 81 -6.29 -5.30 -3.44
N HIS A 82 -6.76 -5.58 -4.66
CA HIS A 82 -5.94 -5.49 -5.87
C HIS A 82 -6.20 -4.24 -6.70
N SER A 83 -7.15 -3.38 -6.33
CA SER A 83 -7.37 -2.12 -7.05
C SER A 83 -6.38 -1.04 -6.62
N GLN A 84 -6.06 -0.14 -7.54
CA GLN A 84 -5.22 1.03 -7.28
C GLN A 84 -5.83 1.92 -6.19
N MET A 85 -7.16 2.03 -6.20
CA MET A 85 -7.99 2.79 -5.28
C MET A 85 -9.38 2.15 -5.17
N VAL A 86 -10.11 2.54 -4.13
CA VAL A 86 -11.53 2.27 -3.91
C VAL A 86 -12.31 3.57 -4.08
N LEU A 87 -13.33 3.55 -4.92
CA LEU A 87 -14.27 4.64 -5.15
C LEU A 87 -15.66 4.20 -4.69
N ALA A 88 -16.31 4.95 -3.80
CA ALA A 88 -17.63 4.58 -3.29
C ALA A 88 -18.66 5.70 -3.48
N ASP A 89 -19.77 5.40 -4.19
CA ASP A 89 -20.94 6.27 -4.23
C ASP A 89 -21.79 6.07 -2.97
N VAL A 90 -21.65 7.01 -2.06
CA VAL A 90 -22.33 7.01 -0.76
C VAL A 90 -23.56 7.89 -0.75
N SER A 91 -24.09 8.31 -1.91
CA SER A 91 -25.29 9.16 -1.99
C SER A 91 -26.48 8.62 -1.17
N ALA A 92 -27.28 9.53 -0.63
CA ALA A 92 -28.45 9.16 0.18
C ALA A 92 -29.49 8.45 -0.69
N LEU A 93 -29.99 7.30 -0.23
CA LEU A 93 -31.02 6.54 -0.95
C LEU A 93 -32.43 7.03 -0.66
N GLY A 94 -32.63 7.62 0.52
CA GLY A 94 -33.94 8.04 0.99
C GLY A 94 -33.87 8.53 2.43
N ARG A 95 -35.03 8.67 3.05
CA ARG A 95 -35.17 9.08 4.45
C ARG A 95 -35.95 8.02 5.22
N ASP A 96 -35.50 7.75 6.43
CA ASP A 96 -36.17 6.85 7.35
C ASP A 96 -37.54 7.42 7.79
N ALA A 97 -38.53 6.55 7.93
CA ALA A 97 -39.91 6.94 8.22
C ALA A 97 -40.12 7.43 9.65
N VAL A 98 -39.28 7.01 10.60
CA VAL A 98 -39.43 7.31 12.03
C VAL A 98 -38.73 8.62 12.38
N THR A 99 -37.50 8.78 11.92
CA THR A 99 -36.61 9.89 12.29
C THR A 99 -36.53 10.95 11.20
N GLY A 100 -36.96 10.66 9.98
CA GLY A 100 -36.76 11.52 8.81
C GLY A 100 -35.29 11.63 8.37
N SER A 101 -34.38 10.88 9.00
CA SER A 101 -32.94 10.94 8.73
C SER A 101 -32.62 10.27 7.40
N ALA A 102 -31.71 10.85 6.63
CA ALA A 102 -31.25 10.22 5.40
C ALA A 102 -30.48 8.92 5.70
N TYR A 103 -30.70 7.90 4.88
CA TYR A 103 -29.96 6.64 4.95
C TYR A 103 -29.22 6.36 3.64
N ARG A 104 -28.12 5.62 3.75
CA ARG A 104 -27.21 5.27 2.65
C ARG A 104 -27.27 3.76 2.37
N ASN A 105 -26.72 3.33 1.24
CA ASN A 105 -26.73 1.92 0.87
C ASN A 105 -25.89 1.09 1.85
N GLY A 106 -26.52 0.16 2.59
CA GLY A 106 -25.84 -0.66 3.60
C GLY A 106 -24.73 -1.54 3.04
N ASN A 107 -24.87 -2.06 1.80
CA ASN A 107 -23.83 -2.88 1.16
C ASN A 107 -22.60 -2.04 0.83
N VAL A 108 -22.81 -0.83 0.29
CA VAL A 108 -21.71 0.09 0.01
C VAL A 108 -20.99 0.49 1.31
N MET A 109 -21.74 0.76 2.39
CA MET A 109 -21.14 1.06 3.69
C MET A 109 -20.33 -0.13 4.26
N TYR A 110 -20.79 -1.36 4.04
CA TYR A 110 -20.05 -2.58 4.41
C TYR A 110 -18.74 -2.71 3.62
N GLU A 111 -18.77 -2.49 2.30
CA GLU A 111 -17.58 -2.52 1.44
C GLU A 111 -16.56 -1.43 1.81
N ILE A 112 -17.02 -0.22 2.18
CA ILE A 112 -16.16 0.84 2.73
C ILE A 112 -15.51 0.37 4.03
N GLY A 113 -16.26 -0.25 4.93
CA GLY A 113 -15.72 -0.82 6.17
C GLY A 113 -14.63 -1.85 5.90
N LEU A 114 -14.85 -2.75 4.92
CA LEU A 114 -13.83 -3.70 4.48
C LEU A 114 -12.60 -3.00 3.90
N ALA A 115 -12.79 -1.98 3.05
CA ALA A 115 -11.70 -1.22 2.47
C ALA A 115 -10.84 -0.54 3.53
N LEU A 116 -11.45 0.11 4.53
CA LEU A 116 -10.73 0.77 5.62
C LEU A 116 -10.01 -0.19 6.56
N ALA A 117 -10.43 -1.46 6.61
CA ALA A 117 -9.75 -2.47 7.40
C ALA A 117 -8.40 -2.91 6.78
N CYS A 118 -8.17 -2.63 5.50
CA CYS A 118 -7.02 -3.18 4.77
C CYS A 118 -6.29 -2.18 3.86
N ARG A 119 -6.90 -1.03 3.54
CA ARG A 119 -6.32 0.06 2.74
C ARG A 119 -6.04 1.29 3.60
N GLN A 120 -5.18 2.16 3.08
CA GLN A 120 -5.00 3.48 3.68
C GLN A 120 -6.19 4.39 3.32
N PRO A 121 -6.62 5.32 4.18
CA PRO A 121 -7.73 6.22 3.89
C PRO A 121 -7.57 7.02 2.58
N GLN A 122 -6.34 7.37 2.20
CA GLN A 122 -6.03 8.10 0.95
C GLN A 122 -6.31 7.28 -0.31
N GLU A 123 -6.38 5.96 -0.19
CA GLU A 123 -6.71 5.05 -1.29
C GLU A 123 -8.23 4.83 -1.43
N VAL A 124 -9.04 5.46 -0.57
CA VAL A 124 -10.49 5.39 -0.57
C VAL A 124 -11.05 6.79 -0.84
N LEU A 125 -11.85 6.93 -1.90
CA LEU A 125 -12.55 8.17 -2.25
C LEU A 125 -14.06 7.95 -2.17
N LEU A 126 -14.74 8.78 -1.39
CA LEU A 126 -16.20 8.79 -1.32
C LEU A 126 -16.78 9.86 -2.23
N ILE A 127 -17.81 9.53 -3.00
CA ILE A 127 -18.56 10.48 -3.83
C ILE A 127 -20.03 10.51 -3.42
N ARG A 128 -20.65 11.67 -3.60
CA ARG A 128 -22.05 11.89 -3.22
C ARG A 128 -22.66 13.05 -3.99
N ASP A 129 -23.98 13.04 -4.16
CA ASP A 129 -24.73 14.14 -4.76
C ASP A 129 -25.69 14.86 -3.80
N ASP A 130 -25.73 14.41 -2.54
CA ASP A 130 -26.54 15.00 -1.49
C ASP A 130 -25.71 15.87 -0.54
N LYS A 131 -26.38 16.62 0.34
CA LYS A 131 -25.77 17.44 1.42
C LYS A 131 -26.07 16.93 2.84
N GLU A 132 -26.52 15.69 2.98
CA GLU A 132 -26.79 15.05 4.28
C GLU A 132 -25.53 14.83 5.12
N ARG A 133 -25.68 14.78 6.44
CA ARG A 133 -24.52 14.57 7.33
C ARG A 133 -23.85 13.22 7.06
N PHE A 134 -22.52 13.17 7.12
CA PHE A 134 -21.78 11.91 7.14
C PHE A 134 -21.84 11.24 8.51
N LEU A 135 -21.75 9.90 8.52
CA LEU A 135 -21.47 9.18 9.76
C LEU A 135 -20.10 9.61 10.27
N PHE A 136 -19.96 9.73 11.59
CA PHE A 136 -18.72 10.21 12.22
C PHE A 136 -17.51 9.37 11.78
N ASP A 137 -17.68 8.04 11.72
CA ASP A 137 -16.60 7.08 11.41
C ASP A 137 -16.05 7.20 9.98
N VAL A 138 -16.80 7.79 9.04
CA VAL A 138 -16.38 7.98 7.63
C VAL A 138 -16.07 9.43 7.28
N SER A 139 -16.20 10.34 8.24
CA SER A 139 -16.05 11.78 8.00
C SER A 139 -14.62 12.23 7.69
N THR A 140 -13.62 11.45 8.11
CA THR A 140 -12.20 11.70 7.89
C THR A 140 -11.70 11.15 6.55
N ILE A 141 -12.53 10.38 5.85
CA ILE A 141 -12.20 9.80 4.55
C ILE A 141 -12.35 10.90 3.49
N PRO A 142 -11.41 10.99 2.52
CA PRO A 142 -11.56 11.90 1.41
C PRO A 142 -12.92 11.73 0.73
N HIS A 143 -13.65 12.83 0.60
CA HIS A 143 -14.96 12.83 -0.02
C HIS A 143 -15.16 14.05 -0.89
N MET A 144 -15.91 13.88 -1.97
CA MET A 144 -16.27 14.97 -2.87
C MET A 144 -17.75 14.95 -3.22
N HIS A 145 -18.29 16.13 -3.51
CA HIS A 145 -19.64 16.28 -4.00
C HIS A 145 -19.64 16.33 -5.54
N LEU A 146 -20.47 15.50 -6.18
CA LEU A 146 -20.65 15.46 -7.63
C LEU A 146 -22.11 15.75 -7.97
N ASN A 147 -22.33 16.67 -8.91
CA ASN A 147 -23.66 16.85 -9.51
C ASN A 147 -23.79 15.93 -10.73
N PHE A 148 -24.41 14.76 -10.57
CA PHE A 148 -24.61 13.82 -11.67
C PHE A 148 -25.56 14.33 -12.78
N GLY A 149 -26.28 15.44 -12.56
CA GLY A 149 -27.03 16.12 -13.62
C GLY A 149 -26.15 16.90 -14.60
N GLU A 150 -24.94 17.29 -14.19
CA GLU A 150 -23.94 17.97 -15.03
C GLU A 150 -22.86 16.95 -15.48
N THR A 151 -23.26 15.95 -16.29
CA THR A 151 -22.47 14.76 -16.64
C THR A 151 -21.01 15.05 -17.00
N ASP A 152 -20.75 15.94 -17.97
CA ASP A 152 -19.38 16.21 -18.43
C ASP A 152 -18.50 16.81 -17.34
N LYS A 153 -19.05 17.78 -16.61
CA LYS A 153 -18.34 18.44 -15.50
C LYS A 153 -18.10 17.48 -14.34
N ALA A 154 -19.08 16.64 -14.00
CA ALA A 154 -18.93 15.63 -12.96
C ALA A 154 -17.86 14.60 -13.34
N ARG A 155 -17.81 14.20 -14.62
CA ARG A 155 -16.79 13.29 -15.15
C ARG A 155 -15.39 13.92 -15.05
N ASP A 156 -15.23 15.16 -15.49
CA ASP A 156 -13.94 15.86 -15.45
C ASP A 156 -13.46 16.08 -14.02
N LEU A 157 -14.35 16.53 -13.12
CA LEU A 157 -14.02 16.69 -11.70
C LEU A 157 -13.59 15.38 -11.05
N LEU A 158 -14.33 14.29 -11.30
CA LEU A 158 -13.98 12.99 -10.76
C LEU A 158 -12.63 12.49 -11.32
N ARG A 159 -12.39 12.64 -12.63
CA ARG A 159 -11.11 12.28 -13.26
C ARG A 159 -9.95 13.02 -12.59
N ASP A 160 -10.08 14.33 -12.45
CA ASP A 160 -9.00 15.16 -11.91
C ASP A 160 -8.72 14.81 -10.44
N GLU A 161 -9.76 14.52 -9.66
CA GLU A 161 -9.62 14.07 -8.28
C GLU A 161 -8.95 12.69 -8.17
N LEU A 162 -9.30 11.75 -9.06
CA LEU A 162 -8.64 10.44 -9.13
C LEU A 162 -7.15 10.58 -9.44
N ILE A 163 -6.77 11.45 -10.39
CA ILE A 163 -5.36 11.73 -10.70
C ILE A 163 -4.64 12.32 -9.49
N ALA A 164 -5.26 13.31 -8.82
CA ALA A 164 -4.68 13.93 -7.64
C ALA A 164 -4.43 12.91 -6.51
N ARG A 165 -5.37 12.01 -6.27
CA ARG A 165 -5.24 10.98 -5.23
C ARG A 165 -4.22 9.90 -5.55
N LEU A 166 -4.14 9.47 -6.81
CA LEU A 166 -3.09 8.54 -7.23
C LEU A 166 -1.69 9.14 -7.02
N ARG A 167 -1.51 10.44 -7.32
CA ARG A 167 -0.26 11.16 -7.04
C ARG A 167 0.02 11.27 -5.54
N GLU A 168 -0.99 11.56 -4.74
CA GLU A 168 -0.87 11.63 -3.29
C GLU A 168 -0.42 10.28 -2.71
N ARG A 169 -1.05 9.18 -3.14
CA ARG A 169 -0.65 7.82 -2.77
C ARG A 169 0.80 7.53 -3.13
N ASP A 170 1.22 7.88 -4.34
CA ASP A 170 2.58 7.67 -4.81
C ASP A 170 3.59 8.50 -3.98
N TYR A 171 3.23 9.74 -3.61
CA TYR A 171 4.02 10.56 -2.69
C TYR A 171 4.17 9.91 -1.31
N PHE A 172 3.10 9.39 -0.71
CA PHE A 172 3.17 8.66 0.56
C PHE A 172 4.02 7.39 0.43
N ARG A 173 3.94 6.69 -0.69
CA ARG A 173 4.78 5.51 -0.97
C ARG A 173 6.25 5.91 -1.03
N ASP A 174 6.59 6.98 -1.72
CA ASP A 174 7.95 7.51 -1.78
C ASP A 174 8.44 7.96 -0.40
N ALA A 175 7.63 8.66 0.39
CA ALA A 175 7.98 9.06 1.75
C ALA A 175 8.27 7.84 2.64
N ARG A 176 7.48 6.77 2.52
CA ARG A 176 7.68 5.51 3.25
C ARG A 176 8.97 4.81 2.82
N VAL A 177 9.32 4.83 1.53
CA VAL A 177 10.60 4.33 1.01
C VAL A 177 11.76 5.15 1.58
N GLN A 178 11.68 6.48 1.58
CA GLN A 178 12.72 7.35 2.15
C GLN A 178 12.92 7.09 3.64
N LEU A 179 11.84 6.95 4.40
CA LEU A 179 11.92 6.62 5.82
C LEU A 179 12.57 5.25 6.05
N ALA A 180 12.19 4.24 5.25
CA ALA A 180 12.80 2.92 5.33
C ALA A 180 14.31 2.96 5.06
N ILE A 181 14.74 3.71 4.04
CA ILE A 181 16.16 3.93 3.72
C ILE A 181 16.88 4.66 4.85
N ALA A 182 16.31 5.74 5.37
CA ALA A 182 16.89 6.55 6.44
C ALA A 182 17.09 5.77 7.75
N GLN A 183 16.31 4.72 7.97
CA GLN A 183 16.40 3.86 9.15
C GLN A 183 17.36 2.67 8.97
N LEU A 184 17.92 2.43 7.78
CA LEU A 184 18.86 1.32 7.56
C LEU A 184 20.14 1.52 8.37
N THR A 185 20.58 0.46 9.05
CA THR A 185 21.91 0.37 9.66
C THR A 185 22.94 -0.09 8.64
N ALA A 186 24.23 0.05 8.97
CA ALA A 186 25.31 -0.35 8.09
C ALA A 186 25.26 -1.85 7.72
N GLU A 187 24.84 -2.71 8.66
CA GLU A 187 24.68 -4.14 8.44
C GLU A 187 23.55 -4.45 7.46
N GLU A 188 22.44 -3.72 7.55
CA GLU A 188 21.29 -3.88 6.64
C GLU A 188 21.62 -3.36 5.25
N LEU A 189 22.33 -2.23 5.16
CA LEU A 189 22.81 -1.69 3.89
C LEU A 189 23.73 -2.70 3.19
N ARG A 190 24.72 -3.22 3.91
CA ARG A 190 25.63 -4.26 3.38
C ARG A 190 24.89 -5.53 2.99
N PHE A 191 23.85 -5.91 3.74
CA PHE A 191 23.00 -7.04 3.36
C PHE A 191 22.31 -6.79 2.02
N LEU A 192 21.70 -5.62 1.82
CA LEU A 192 21.02 -5.27 0.56
C LEU A 192 22.00 -5.26 -0.62
N GLU A 193 23.23 -4.76 -0.43
CA GLU A 193 24.28 -4.79 -1.46
C GLU A 193 24.61 -6.21 -1.95
N LEU A 194 24.66 -7.19 -1.05
CA LEU A 194 24.88 -8.60 -1.42
C LEU A 194 23.73 -9.22 -2.24
N THR A 195 22.58 -8.55 -2.27
CA THR A 195 21.37 -9.02 -2.97
C THR A 195 21.09 -8.22 -4.24
N PHE A 196 22.01 -7.38 -4.72
CA PHE A 196 21.80 -6.55 -5.92
C PHE A 196 21.51 -7.34 -7.19
N GLU A 197 21.98 -8.58 -7.28
CA GLU A 197 21.73 -9.49 -8.40
C GLU A 197 20.38 -10.22 -8.29
N TYR A 198 19.67 -10.10 -7.17
CA TYR A 198 18.39 -10.77 -6.99
C TYR A 198 17.31 -10.04 -7.80
N GLU A 199 16.41 -10.81 -8.39
CA GLU A 199 15.20 -10.31 -9.02
C GLU A 199 14.08 -10.16 -8.00
N ARG A 200 13.01 -9.44 -8.36
CA ARG A 200 11.88 -9.12 -7.46
C ARG A 200 11.30 -10.36 -6.77
N ASN A 201 11.22 -11.47 -7.50
CA ASN A 201 10.60 -12.71 -7.03
C ASN A 201 11.62 -13.79 -6.66
N THR A 202 12.92 -13.45 -6.56
CA THR A 202 13.93 -14.38 -6.12
C THR A 202 13.66 -14.78 -4.66
N VAL A 203 13.56 -16.09 -4.43
CA VAL A 203 13.50 -16.67 -3.08
C VAL A 203 14.90 -17.16 -2.74
N TRP A 204 15.45 -16.74 -1.61
CA TRP A 204 16.78 -17.15 -1.16
C TRP A 204 16.74 -17.79 0.22
N GLY A 205 17.58 -18.80 0.41
CA GLY A 205 17.72 -19.50 1.69
C GLY A 205 18.87 -18.93 2.49
N ARG A 206 18.72 -18.89 3.81
CA ARG A 206 19.87 -18.72 4.71
C ARG A 206 19.80 -19.62 5.91
N GLU A 207 20.95 -20.18 6.25
CA GLU A 207 21.16 -20.86 7.52
C GLU A 207 21.26 -19.82 8.63
N LEU A 208 20.33 -19.86 9.59
CA LEU A 208 20.40 -19.05 10.80
C LEU A 208 21.33 -19.73 11.81
N LYS A 209 22.65 -19.71 11.55
CA LYS A 209 23.65 -20.24 12.49
C LYS A 209 23.97 -19.20 13.58
N GLY A 210 23.33 -19.35 14.74
CA GLY A 210 23.60 -18.57 15.95
C GLY A 210 23.02 -17.14 15.93
N LEU A 211 22.74 -16.59 17.11
CA LEU A 211 22.06 -15.29 17.29
C LEU A 211 22.95 -14.06 17.04
N ALA A 212 24.27 -14.23 16.85
CA ALA A 212 25.26 -13.15 16.96
C ALA A 212 26.04 -12.82 15.68
N THR A 213 25.57 -13.20 14.49
CA THR A 213 26.21 -12.75 13.24
C THR A 213 25.62 -11.42 12.79
N TRP A 214 26.44 -10.53 12.18
CA TRP A 214 25.93 -9.28 11.60
C TRP A 214 24.78 -9.54 10.60
N ASN A 215 24.87 -10.67 9.91
CA ASN A 215 23.90 -11.18 8.96
C ASN A 215 22.55 -11.54 9.62
N SER A 216 22.55 -12.25 10.75
CA SER A 216 21.32 -12.59 11.48
C SER A 216 20.67 -11.34 12.08
N ILE A 217 21.47 -10.38 12.55
CA ILE A 217 20.99 -9.08 13.03
C ILE A 217 20.33 -8.29 11.89
N ALA A 218 20.98 -8.20 10.73
CA ALA A 218 20.42 -7.54 9.55
C ALA A 218 19.12 -8.21 9.09
N THR A 219 19.08 -9.53 8.98
CA THR A 219 17.86 -10.26 8.61
C THR A 219 16.71 -9.98 9.60
N SER A 220 16.96 -10.03 10.90
CA SER A 220 15.92 -9.73 11.91
C SER A 220 15.38 -8.32 11.76
N ARG A 221 16.25 -7.31 11.65
CA ARG A 221 15.81 -5.91 11.52
C ARG A 221 15.10 -5.64 10.20
N LEU A 222 15.53 -6.27 9.10
CA LEU A 222 14.86 -6.17 7.81
C LEU A 222 13.47 -6.83 7.80
N LEU A 223 13.27 -7.90 8.59
CA LEU A 223 11.94 -8.48 8.84
C LEU A 223 11.07 -7.51 9.65
N ASP A 224 11.60 -6.95 10.74
CA ASP A 224 10.87 -5.99 11.59
C ASP A 224 10.43 -4.74 10.80
N LYS A 225 11.29 -4.28 9.88
CA LYS A 225 11.02 -3.16 8.97
C LYS A 225 10.18 -3.53 7.76
N GLN A 226 9.77 -4.80 7.64
CA GLN A 226 8.99 -5.31 6.51
C GLN A 226 9.67 -5.09 5.14
N VAL A 227 11.01 -5.08 5.10
CA VAL A 227 11.79 -5.04 3.84
C VAL A 227 11.88 -6.44 3.24
N ILE A 228 12.02 -7.45 4.09
CA ILE A 228 11.97 -8.86 3.66
C ILE A 228 10.85 -9.57 4.41
N GLN A 229 10.45 -10.73 3.90
CA GLN A 229 9.48 -11.62 4.53
C GLN A 229 9.92 -13.08 4.41
N ILE A 230 9.38 -13.93 5.28
CA ILE A 230 9.58 -15.38 5.19
C ILE A 230 8.68 -15.90 4.07
N ALA A 231 9.28 -16.50 3.06
CA ALA A 231 8.60 -17.15 1.94
C ALA A 231 8.29 -18.63 2.22
N GLY A 232 9.03 -19.26 3.13
CA GLY A 232 8.87 -20.66 3.49
C GLY A 232 10.15 -21.29 4.03
N GLN A 233 10.39 -22.56 3.70
CA GLN A 233 11.58 -23.31 4.05
C GLN A 233 11.98 -24.21 2.87
N PHE A 234 13.27 -24.41 2.64
CA PHE A 234 13.73 -25.31 1.58
C PHE A 234 13.70 -26.77 2.04
N ASP A 235 13.08 -27.65 1.24
CA ASP A 235 12.91 -29.08 1.57
C ASP A 235 14.24 -29.83 1.72
N ASN A 236 15.23 -29.45 0.89
CA ASN A 236 16.54 -30.11 0.85
C ASN A 236 17.40 -29.80 2.08
N ASP A 237 17.05 -28.78 2.87
CA ASP A 237 17.74 -28.44 4.11
C ASP A 237 16.79 -27.72 5.09
N LYS A 238 16.25 -28.49 6.04
CA LYS A 238 15.37 -28.00 7.12
C LYS A 238 16.01 -26.95 8.04
N LYS A 239 17.25 -26.51 7.79
CA LYS A 239 17.90 -25.40 8.52
C LYS A 239 17.84 -24.07 7.78
N HIS A 240 17.40 -24.06 6.52
CA HIS A 240 17.37 -22.86 5.69
C HIS A 240 15.96 -22.30 5.58
N VAL A 241 15.70 -21.23 6.32
CA VAL A 241 14.49 -20.42 6.13
C VAL A 241 14.62 -19.71 4.78
N ALA A 242 13.54 -19.74 4.00
CA ALA A 242 13.45 -19.09 2.72
C ALA A 242 12.89 -17.68 2.90
N PHE A 243 13.56 -16.70 2.32
CA PHE A 243 13.19 -15.29 2.38
C PHE A 243 12.92 -14.76 0.97
N MET A 244 12.11 -13.71 0.89
CA MET A 244 11.94 -12.91 -0.32
C MET A 244 11.77 -11.43 0.05
N PHE A 245 11.95 -10.54 -0.92
CA PHE A 245 11.63 -9.13 -0.73
C PHE A 245 10.12 -8.91 -0.62
N THR A 246 9.71 -7.97 0.21
CA THR A 246 8.37 -7.37 0.11
C THR A 246 8.35 -6.37 -1.05
N GLU A 247 7.18 -5.83 -1.42
CA GLU A 247 7.13 -4.74 -2.42
C GLU A 247 7.95 -3.53 -1.98
N LEU A 248 7.80 -3.11 -0.72
CA LEU A 248 8.58 -2.03 -0.12
C LEU A 248 10.07 -2.35 -0.20
N GLY A 249 10.47 -3.55 0.22
CA GLY A 249 11.88 -3.88 0.28
C GLY A 249 12.55 -4.05 -1.06
N TRP A 250 11.83 -4.52 -2.07
CA TRP A 250 12.31 -4.50 -3.45
C TRP A 250 12.61 -3.07 -3.91
N ILE A 251 11.68 -2.13 -3.69
CA ILE A 251 11.88 -0.73 -4.07
C ILE A 251 13.05 -0.11 -3.29
N VAL A 252 13.17 -0.40 -1.99
CA VAL A 252 14.30 0.03 -1.15
C VAL A 252 15.62 -0.50 -1.70
N GLN A 253 15.71 -1.79 -2.03
CA GLN A 253 16.91 -2.40 -2.61
C GLN A 253 17.28 -1.74 -3.94
N GLN A 254 16.30 -1.45 -4.81
CA GLN A 254 16.55 -0.78 -6.10
C GLN A 254 17.05 0.65 -5.91
N ARG A 255 16.51 1.40 -4.94
CA ARG A 255 16.98 2.76 -4.60
C ARG A 255 18.40 2.72 -4.04
N VAL A 256 18.71 1.76 -3.18
CA VAL A 256 20.06 1.55 -2.66
C VAL A 256 21.04 1.20 -3.79
N LYS A 257 20.64 0.31 -4.72
CA LYS A 257 21.43 -0.11 -5.89
C LYS A 257 21.70 1.05 -6.86
N THR A 258 20.69 1.88 -7.15
CA THR A 258 20.81 3.01 -8.08
C THR A 258 21.55 4.20 -7.48
N GLY A 259 21.62 4.29 -6.15
CA GLY A 259 22.61 5.09 -5.44
C GLY A 259 22.03 5.89 -4.29
N LEU A 260 22.58 5.67 -3.09
CA LEU A 260 22.46 6.61 -1.99
C LEU A 260 23.39 7.81 -2.19
N PRO A 261 23.08 8.99 -1.62
CA PRO A 261 23.98 10.13 -1.63
C PRO A 261 25.37 9.73 -1.11
N ARG A 262 26.42 10.03 -1.90
CA ARG A 262 27.81 9.80 -1.51
C ARG A 262 28.39 11.07 -0.94
N PHE A 263 29.01 10.97 0.22
CA PHE A 263 29.71 12.07 0.87
C PHE A 263 31.21 11.80 0.85
N ASN A 264 32.00 12.83 0.54
CA ASN A 264 33.45 12.75 0.69
C ASN A 264 33.78 12.81 2.18
N ALA A 265 34.48 11.81 2.71
CA ALA A 265 34.97 11.88 4.08
C ALA A 265 35.91 13.09 4.20
N PRO A 266 35.74 13.97 5.19
CA PRO A 266 36.70 15.03 5.43
C PRO A 266 38.06 14.41 5.71
N THR A 267 39.11 14.90 5.04
CA THR A 267 40.47 14.51 5.38
C THR A 267 40.69 14.86 6.86
N PRO A 268 40.96 13.89 7.74
CA PRO A 268 41.18 14.21 9.14
C PRO A 268 42.33 15.21 9.22
N ALA A 269 42.09 16.34 9.87
CA ALA A 269 43.13 17.33 10.09
C ALA A 269 44.32 16.62 10.77
N PRO A 270 45.56 16.87 10.35
CA PRO A 270 46.72 16.27 11.00
C PRO A 270 46.62 16.56 12.49
N ILE A 271 46.61 15.49 13.29
CA ILE A 271 46.60 15.56 14.75
C ILE A 271 47.80 16.45 15.10
N ALA A 272 47.53 17.64 15.62
CA ALA A 272 48.60 18.53 16.07
C ALA A 272 49.45 17.72 17.06
N PRO A 273 50.78 17.67 16.89
CA PRO A 273 51.63 16.94 17.83
C PRO A 273 51.33 17.48 19.22
N SER A 274 50.95 16.58 20.14
CA SER A 274 50.76 16.94 21.54
C SER A 274 52.05 17.59 22.01
N LYS A 275 52.01 18.91 22.24
CA LYS A 275 52.96 19.55 23.13
C LYS A 275 52.64 19.05 24.54
N ASP A 276 53.70 18.84 25.31
CA ASP A 276 53.75 18.48 26.73
C ASP A 276 53.92 16.97 26.99
N ASP A 277 54.96 16.47 27.67
CA ASP A 277 55.99 17.14 28.47
C ASP A 277 57.34 16.41 28.38
N GLY A 278 58.37 17.14 27.97
CA GLY A 278 59.76 16.77 28.16
C GLY A 278 60.43 17.80 29.06
N ALA A 279 61.04 17.30 30.14
CA ALA A 279 62.04 17.94 31.00
C ALA A 279 61.55 18.87 32.14
N SER A 280 61.57 18.33 33.35
CA SER A 280 62.25 19.02 34.46
C SER A 280 63.21 18.05 35.14
N ASP A 281 64.43 18.01 34.62
CA ASP A 281 65.61 17.76 35.44
C ASP A 281 65.84 19.04 36.26
N ASN A 282 65.91 18.91 37.59
CA ASN A 282 66.81 19.74 38.39
C ASN A 282 67.09 19.05 39.73
N ALA A 283 68.33 18.62 39.85
CA ALA A 283 69.01 18.28 41.09
C ALA A 283 69.33 19.52 41.94
N VAL A 284 69.90 19.28 43.13
CA VAL A 284 70.46 20.19 44.16
C VAL A 284 69.42 20.62 45.21
N ASN A 285 69.51 20.34 46.52
CA ASN A 285 70.60 19.96 47.45
C ASN A 285 70.09 18.92 48.46
#